data_AF-A0A7Y7UKC6-F1
#
_entry.id   AF-A0A7Y7UKC6-F1
#
_cell.length_a   1.000
_cell.length_b   1.000
_cell.length_c   1.000
_cell.angle_alpha   90.00
_cell.angle_beta   90.00
_cell.angle_gamma   90.00
#
_symmetry.space_group_name_H-M   'P 1'
#
loop_
_entity.id
_entity.type
_entity.pdbx_description
1 polymer ?
#
loop_
_entity_poly.entity_id
_entity_poly.type
_entity_poly.pdbx_seq_one_letter_code
_entity_poly.pdbx_strand_id
1 'polypeptide(L)'
;FFWVFFLYQFPSLPTEPAKHIKLTIKSSLNGQSQQPSSVLTNLGDDSFSLQPLEQLGQQRGLYKIMGRDNKPRSLETLSTGELNLLAFLWFRYHLDDVSEDDTRPRIVIFDDPVNSNDDNSQYLILEEIKDLIFNNQTDQFFVLTHNNHFYVQIRPQSYGKNGIFHLRRASKTHVIRIVNPNDDLKSIYEDLWAELHFLYDHRRLVSSWNCMRRILETYGRFNFANKYARDTIRELSTSTDQVLYLSLLKSLHVNSHMGTDTDLDLSGRDIETLLHSFYDVFVSLGATKHFVTYWGEDLA
;
A
#
# COMPACT_ATOMS: atom_id res chain seq x y z
N PHE A 1 -6.27 -3.26 9.17
CA PHE A 1 -5.65 -1.99 8.71
C PHE A 1 -4.17 -2.08 8.99
N PHE A 2 -3.39 -2.11 7.92
CA PHE A 2 -1.96 -2.30 7.93
C PHE A 2 -1.33 -1.00 7.43
N TRP A 3 -0.34 -0.50 8.15
CA TRP A 3 0.43 0.67 7.74
C TRP A 3 1.90 0.26 7.77
N VAL A 4 2.64 0.63 6.74
CA VAL A 4 4.08 0.40 6.66
C VAL A 4 4.77 1.74 6.62
N PHE A 5 5.88 1.84 7.34
CA PHE A 5 6.69 3.04 7.41
C PHE A 5 8.16 2.72 7.15
N PHE A 6 8.85 3.59 6.43
CA PHE A 6 10.30 3.49 6.25
C PHE A 6 10.98 4.85 6.23
N LEU A 7 12.22 4.83 6.74
CA LEU A 7 13.05 5.97 7.03
C LEU A 7 14.34 5.89 6.23
N TYR A 8 14.66 6.92 5.46
CA TYR A 8 15.99 7.08 4.87
C TYR A 8 16.89 7.90 5.81
N GLN A 9 17.96 7.26 6.30
CA GLN A 9 19.03 7.79 7.18
C GLN A 9 18.68 8.19 8.65
N PHE A 10 19.69 8.06 9.52
CA PHE A 10 19.74 8.59 10.89
C PHE A 10 20.97 9.51 11.07
N PRO A 11 20.80 10.85 11.03
CA PRO A 11 21.70 11.77 11.72
C PRO A 11 21.05 12.30 13.00
N SER A 12 21.87 12.77 13.96
CA SER A 12 21.41 13.34 15.23
C SER A 12 20.43 14.50 15.04
N LEU A 13 19.24 14.40 15.63
CA LEU A 13 18.16 15.40 15.56
C LEU A 13 18.56 16.73 16.24
N PRO A 14 18.32 17.89 15.61
CA PRO A 14 18.32 19.18 16.29
C PRO A 14 17.06 19.39 17.14
N THR A 15 17.18 20.16 18.22
CA THR A 15 16.24 20.22 19.36
C THR A 15 15.21 21.35 19.33
N GLU A 16 14.95 22.05 18.21
CA GLU A 16 14.02 23.19 18.23
C GLU A 16 12.91 23.16 17.15
N PRO A 17 11.64 23.44 17.52
CA PRO A 17 10.52 23.49 16.58
C PRO A 17 10.45 24.83 15.84
N ALA A 18 10.41 24.81 14.51
CA ALA A 18 10.20 26.01 13.69
C ALA A 18 8.73 26.48 13.73
N LYS A 19 8.54 27.78 14.00
CA LYS A 19 7.24 28.47 13.98
C LYS A 19 7.01 29.13 12.61
N HIS A 20 5.86 28.83 12.02
CA HIS A 20 5.20 29.44 10.86
C HIS A 20 5.71 29.04 9.46
N ILE A 21 4.76 28.58 8.61
CA ILE A 21 4.92 28.34 7.17
C ILE A 21 4.11 29.41 6.43
N LYS A 22 4.76 30.08 5.48
CA LYS A 22 4.15 31.09 4.60
C LYS A 22 4.15 30.52 3.17
N LEU A 23 2.98 30.40 2.57
CA LEU A 23 2.79 29.81 1.24
C LEU A 23 3.08 30.85 0.15
N THR A 24 4.12 30.63 -0.64
CA THR A 24 4.33 31.31 -1.94
C THR A 24 5.10 30.35 -2.85
N ILE A 25 4.48 29.95 -3.96
CA ILE A 25 5.18 29.25 -5.05
C ILE A 25 5.99 30.30 -5.78
N LYS A 26 7.32 30.20 -5.73
CA LYS A 26 8.23 31.02 -6.52
C LYS A 26 9.19 30.05 -7.18
N SER A 27 8.87 29.68 -8.41
CA SER A 27 9.72 28.82 -9.24
C SER A 27 11.16 29.29 -9.17
N SER A 28 12.05 28.41 -8.69
CA SER A 28 13.47 28.72 -8.51
C SER A 28 14.15 29.18 -9.81
N LEU A 29 15.22 29.95 -9.63
CA LEU A 29 15.87 30.81 -10.62
C LEU A 29 16.78 30.07 -11.60
N ASN A 30 16.90 28.74 -11.55
CA ASN A 30 17.91 28.03 -12.33
C ASN A 30 17.30 26.86 -13.11
N GLY A 31 17.32 26.98 -14.44
CA GLY A 31 16.69 26.09 -15.42
C GLY A 31 17.27 24.67 -15.53
N GLN A 32 17.28 23.92 -14.42
CA GLN A 32 17.61 22.48 -14.39
C GLN A 32 16.53 21.61 -13.73
N SER A 33 15.50 22.18 -13.11
CA SER A 33 14.34 21.42 -12.62
C SER A 33 13.43 21.03 -13.79
N GLN A 34 13.19 19.73 -13.99
CA GLN A 34 12.13 19.27 -14.90
C GLN A 34 10.81 19.94 -14.51
N GLN A 35 10.00 20.34 -15.50
CA GLN A 35 8.77 21.07 -15.24
C GLN A 35 7.63 20.07 -14.93
N PRO A 36 6.67 20.40 -14.05
CA PRO A 36 5.50 19.55 -13.79
C PRO A 36 4.77 19.13 -15.08
N SER A 37 4.78 20.00 -16.09
CA SER A 37 4.19 19.77 -17.41
C SER A 37 4.91 18.68 -18.21
N SER A 38 6.26 18.60 -18.15
CA SER A 38 7.01 17.55 -18.85
C SER A 38 6.80 16.18 -18.23
N VAL A 39 6.64 16.14 -16.90
CA VAL A 39 6.42 14.90 -16.17
C VAL A 39 5.07 14.28 -16.49
N LEU A 40 3.99 15.07 -16.52
CA LEU A 40 2.66 14.60 -16.92
C LEU A 40 2.60 14.13 -18.38
N THR A 41 3.32 14.80 -19.28
CA THR A 41 3.36 14.43 -20.71
C THR A 41 4.06 13.09 -20.95
N ASN A 42 5.07 12.75 -20.14
CA ASN A 42 5.82 11.50 -20.25
C ASN A 42 5.07 10.27 -19.72
N LEU A 43 3.95 10.46 -19.01
CA LEU A 43 3.20 9.38 -18.38
C LEU A 43 2.18 8.69 -19.28
N GLY A 44 1.85 9.28 -20.43
CA GLY A 44 0.72 8.82 -21.23
C GLY A 44 -0.62 8.93 -20.48
N ASP A 45 -0.67 9.73 -19.41
CA ASP A 45 -1.92 10.06 -18.75
C ASP A 45 -2.66 11.04 -19.66
N ASP A 46 -3.48 10.50 -20.55
CA ASP A 46 -4.26 11.32 -21.46
C ASP A 46 -5.25 12.20 -20.69
N SER A 47 -5.53 12.01 -19.40
CA SER A 47 -6.66 12.69 -18.71
C SER A 47 -6.55 14.22 -18.65
N PHE A 48 -5.39 14.76 -18.29
CA PHE A 48 -5.12 16.21 -18.24
C PHE A 48 -3.62 16.55 -18.36
N SER A 49 -3.31 17.80 -18.71
CA SER A 49 -1.94 18.34 -18.71
C SER A 49 -1.85 19.69 -18.00
N LEU A 50 -0.65 20.06 -17.58
CA LEU A 50 -0.36 21.39 -17.00
C LEU A 50 0.31 22.27 -18.06
N GLN A 51 -0.30 23.42 -18.36
CA GLN A 51 0.30 24.44 -19.24
C GLN A 51 0.69 25.68 -18.45
N PRO A 52 1.92 26.19 -18.60
CA PRO A 52 2.34 27.41 -17.91
C PRO A 52 1.50 28.60 -18.37
N LEU A 53 1.13 29.46 -17.41
CA LEU A 53 0.47 30.73 -17.68
C LEU A 53 1.51 31.76 -18.15
N GLU A 54 1.59 31.99 -19.45
CA GLU A 54 2.32 33.12 -20.01
C GLU A 54 1.52 34.41 -19.80
N GLN A 55 1.67 35.08 -18.66
CA GLN A 55 1.25 36.47 -18.53
C GLN A 55 2.42 37.39 -18.18
N LEU A 56 2.45 38.52 -18.91
CA LEU A 56 3.45 39.58 -18.86
C LEU A 56 3.73 40.06 -17.43
N GLY A 57 4.99 39.94 -17.01
CA GLY A 57 5.51 40.65 -15.84
C GLY A 57 5.35 39.90 -14.52
N GLN A 58 6.38 39.11 -14.19
CA GLN A 58 6.83 38.76 -12.83
C GLN A 58 6.17 37.61 -12.04
N GLN A 59 5.23 36.82 -12.59
CA GLN A 59 4.76 35.60 -11.89
C GLN A 59 5.00 34.33 -12.71
N ARG A 60 6.19 33.74 -12.55
CA ARG A 60 6.52 32.37 -13.02
C ARG A 60 6.03 31.36 -11.97
N GLY A 61 5.55 30.19 -12.42
CA GLY A 61 5.07 29.10 -11.54
C GLY A 61 3.55 28.93 -11.45
N LEU A 62 2.77 29.65 -12.26
CA LEU A 62 1.32 29.43 -12.39
C LEU A 62 1.04 28.50 -13.57
N TYR A 63 0.19 27.49 -13.35
CA TYR A 63 -0.20 26.52 -14.37
C TYR A 63 -1.72 26.49 -14.54
N LYS A 64 -2.15 26.33 -15.78
CA LYS A 64 -3.51 25.96 -16.16
C LYS A 64 -3.61 24.46 -16.33
N ILE A 65 -4.73 23.90 -15.90
CA ILE A 65 -5.09 22.51 -16.12
C ILE A 65 -5.82 22.44 -17.45
N MET A 66 -5.36 21.58 -18.35
CA MET A 66 -5.90 21.39 -19.68
C MET A 66 -6.45 19.97 -19.79
N GLY A 67 -7.69 19.80 -20.25
CA GLY A 67 -8.26 18.48 -20.52
C GLY A 67 -7.77 17.87 -21.84
N ARG A 68 -8.18 16.62 -22.11
CA ARG A 68 -7.96 15.89 -23.39
C ARG A 68 -8.30 16.69 -24.63
N ASP A 69 -9.34 17.52 -24.54
CA ASP A 69 -9.85 18.35 -25.62
C ASP A 69 -9.05 19.64 -25.82
N ASN A 70 -7.89 19.78 -25.15
CA ASN A 70 -7.07 20.98 -25.10
C ASN A 70 -7.83 22.22 -24.60
N LYS A 71 -8.89 22.04 -23.80
CA LYS A 71 -9.59 23.16 -23.16
C LYS A 71 -9.21 23.28 -21.68
N PRO A 72 -9.22 24.52 -21.14
CA PRO A 72 -9.05 24.73 -19.71
C PRO A 72 -10.10 23.94 -18.92
N ARG A 73 -9.63 23.20 -17.91
CA ARG A 73 -10.45 22.37 -17.04
C ARG A 73 -10.44 22.96 -15.62
N SER A 74 -11.59 22.97 -14.96
CA SER A 74 -11.70 23.41 -13.55
C SER A 74 -11.23 22.31 -12.62
N LEU A 75 -10.60 22.69 -11.49
CA LEU A 75 -10.24 21.78 -10.40
C LEU A 75 -11.43 20.95 -9.91
N GLU A 76 -12.63 21.53 -9.90
CA GLU A 76 -13.87 20.87 -9.45
C GLU A 76 -14.28 19.68 -10.33
N THR A 77 -13.75 19.61 -11.56
CA THR A 77 -14.06 18.52 -12.49
C THR A 77 -13.06 17.37 -12.40
N LEU A 78 -11.97 17.53 -11.63
CA LEU A 78 -10.98 16.48 -11.41
C LEU A 78 -11.55 15.40 -10.47
N SER A 79 -11.21 14.15 -10.77
CA SER A 79 -11.43 13.04 -9.86
C SER A 79 -10.54 13.16 -8.62
N THR A 80 -10.88 12.41 -7.56
CA THR A 80 -10.07 12.34 -6.34
C THR A 80 -8.62 11.94 -6.62
N GLY A 81 -8.40 10.98 -7.52
CA GLY A 81 -7.06 10.53 -7.91
C GLY A 81 -6.25 11.63 -8.62
N GLU A 82 -6.87 12.35 -9.56
CA GLU A 82 -6.24 13.47 -10.26
C GLU A 82 -5.88 14.62 -9.30
N LEU A 83 -6.75 14.91 -8.32
CA LEU A 83 -6.46 15.91 -7.27
C LEU A 83 -5.30 15.48 -6.36
N ASN A 84 -5.25 14.21 -5.96
CA ASN A 84 -4.16 13.68 -5.15
C ASN A 84 -2.82 13.73 -5.90
N LEU A 85 -2.81 13.39 -7.20
CA LEU A 85 -1.65 13.51 -8.06
C LEU A 85 -1.16 14.97 -8.15
N LEU A 86 -2.08 15.90 -8.38
CA LEU A 86 -1.75 17.32 -8.46
C LEU A 86 -1.20 17.86 -7.14
N ALA A 87 -1.79 17.47 -6.01
CA ALA A 87 -1.31 17.83 -4.68
C ALA A 87 0.10 17.29 -4.40
N PHE A 88 0.36 16.04 -4.79
CA PHE A 88 1.68 15.44 -4.70
C PHE A 88 2.71 16.21 -5.54
N LEU A 89 2.42 16.48 -6.82
CA LEU A 89 3.32 17.23 -7.70
C LEU A 89 3.58 18.63 -7.14
N TRP A 90 2.53 19.32 -6.69
CA TRP A 90 2.67 20.62 -6.04
C TRP A 90 3.64 20.55 -4.86
N PHE A 91 3.45 19.59 -3.96
CA PHE A 91 4.34 19.39 -2.81
C PHE A 91 5.78 19.11 -3.25
N ARG A 92 5.97 18.17 -4.19
CA ARG A 92 7.28 17.74 -4.70
C ARG A 92 8.09 18.89 -5.28
N TYR A 93 7.48 19.71 -6.14
CA TYR A 93 8.15 20.85 -6.76
C TYR A 93 8.32 22.02 -5.80
N HIS A 94 7.43 22.17 -4.82
CA HIS A 94 7.59 23.17 -3.77
C HIS A 94 8.79 22.90 -2.86
N LEU A 95 9.26 21.65 -2.76
CA LEU A 95 10.53 21.36 -2.07
C LEU A 95 11.74 22.03 -2.72
N ASP A 96 11.69 22.27 -4.04
CA ASP A 96 12.79 22.90 -4.80
C ASP A 96 12.70 24.44 -4.79
N ASP A 97 11.60 25.01 -4.29
CA ASP A 97 11.38 26.46 -4.14
C ASP A 97 11.99 27.05 -2.85
N VAL A 98 12.62 26.22 -2.01
CA VAL A 98 13.34 26.68 -0.82
C VAL A 98 14.56 27.50 -1.26
N SER A 99 14.84 28.61 -0.57
CA SER A 99 15.96 29.49 -0.88
C SER A 99 17.27 28.71 -1.03
N GLU A 100 18.04 28.96 -2.10
CA GLU A 100 19.35 28.33 -2.32
C GLU A 100 20.33 28.56 -1.14
N ASP A 101 20.09 29.58 -0.32
CA ASP A 101 20.88 29.88 0.88
C ASP A 101 20.51 29.01 2.09
N ASP A 102 19.35 28.35 2.09
CA ASP A 102 18.90 27.47 3.17
C ASP A 102 19.39 26.04 2.94
N THR A 103 20.57 25.76 3.49
CA THR A 103 21.26 24.46 3.38
C THR A 103 20.90 23.49 4.51
N ARG A 104 19.87 23.79 5.31
CA ARG A 104 19.51 22.94 6.45
C ARG A 104 18.94 21.60 5.98
N PRO A 105 19.35 20.47 6.60
CA PRO A 105 18.70 19.18 6.38
C PRO A 105 17.19 19.26 6.58
N ARG A 106 16.42 18.74 5.62
CA ARG A 106 14.97 18.72 5.67
C ARG A 106 14.47 17.39 6.24
N ILE A 107 13.30 17.44 6.88
CA ILE A 107 12.51 16.25 7.18
C ILE A 107 11.29 16.26 6.26
N VAL A 108 11.19 15.26 5.39
CA VAL A 108 10.12 15.15 4.39
C VAL A 108 9.27 13.92 4.74
N ILE A 109 7.96 14.12 4.88
CA ILE A 109 7.02 13.06 5.25
C ILE A 109 5.99 12.88 4.14
N PHE A 110 5.95 11.69 3.56
CA PHE A 110 4.92 11.24 2.63
C PHE A 110 3.95 10.34 3.38
N ASP A 111 2.73 10.82 3.63
CA ASP A 111 1.66 10.03 4.27
C ASP A 111 0.69 9.49 3.22
N ASP A 112 0.82 8.20 2.93
CA ASP A 112 0.05 7.47 1.93
C ASP A 112 -0.02 8.15 0.55
N PRO A 113 1.14 8.32 -0.11
CA PRO A 113 1.25 9.19 -1.29
C PRO A 113 0.46 8.66 -2.51
N VAL A 114 -0.04 7.42 -2.48
CA VAL A 114 -0.69 6.72 -3.61
C VAL A 114 -2.18 6.41 -3.39
N ASN A 115 -2.87 7.25 -2.61
CA ASN A 115 -4.28 7.03 -2.29
C ASN A 115 -5.21 7.37 -3.48
N SER A 116 -6.09 6.44 -3.85
CA SER A 116 -7.13 6.65 -4.89
C SER A 116 -6.58 7.00 -6.27
N ASN A 117 -5.31 6.67 -6.53
CA ASN A 117 -4.62 6.86 -7.80
C ASN A 117 -4.71 5.60 -8.67
N ASP A 118 -4.74 5.76 -9.99
CA ASP A 118 -4.56 4.65 -10.95
C ASP A 118 -3.09 4.20 -11.01
N ASP A 119 -2.83 3.05 -11.66
CA ASP A 119 -1.50 2.44 -11.71
C ASP A 119 -0.43 3.38 -12.32
N ASN A 120 -0.81 4.19 -13.33
CA ASN A 120 0.11 5.14 -13.97
C ASN A 120 0.49 6.27 -13.02
N SER A 121 -0.50 6.86 -12.35
CA SER A 121 -0.31 7.90 -11.34
C SER A 121 0.52 7.38 -10.17
N GLN A 122 0.26 6.15 -9.71
CA GLN A 122 1.05 5.51 -8.64
C GLN A 122 2.51 5.31 -9.06
N TYR A 123 2.75 4.88 -10.29
CA TYR A 123 4.10 4.72 -10.84
C TYR A 123 4.84 6.06 -10.91
N LEU A 124 4.16 7.14 -11.32
CA LEU A 124 4.79 8.46 -11.32
C LEU A 124 5.26 8.84 -9.92
N ILE A 125 4.35 8.78 -8.96
CA ILE A 125 4.58 9.19 -7.58
C ILE A 125 5.75 8.40 -7.00
N LEU A 126 5.80 7.10 -7.29
CA LEU A 126 6.90 6.23 -6.90
C LEU A 126 8.25 6.72 -7.44
N GLU A 127 8.35 6.98 -8.75
CA GLU A 127 9.61 7.37 -9.37
C GLU A 127 10.06 8.77 -8.91
N GLU A 128 9.13 9.72 -8.77
CA GLU A 128 9.44 11.05 -8.23
C GLU A 128 9.95 11.01 -6.79
N ILE A 129 9.39 10.14 -5.94
CA ILE A 129 9.89 9.97 -4.57
C ILE A 129 11.27 9.31 -4.57
N LYS A 130 11.50 8.28 -5.41
CA LYS A 130 12.82 7.64 -5.54
C LYS A 130 13.88 8.62 -5.99
N ASP A 131 13.59 9.42 -7.02
CA ASP A 131 14.49 10.44 -7.55
C ASP A 131 14.78 11.52 -6.51
N LEU A 132 13.77 11.96 -5.76
CA LEU A 132 13.96 12.92 -4.67
C LEU A 132 14.89 12.36 -3.59
N ILE A 133 14.67 11.12 -3.15
CA ILE A 133 15.50 10.46 -2.13
C ILE A 133 16.92 10.25 -2.64
N PHE A 134 17.09 9.85 -3.90
CA PHE A 134 18.40 9.61 -4.50
C PHE A 134 19.22 10.91 -4.59
N ASN A 135 18.60 12.01 -4.96
CA ASN A 135 19.28 13.29 -5.17
C ASN A 135 19.53 14.09 -3.86
N ASN A 136 18.85 13.77 -2.75
CA ASN A 136 18.92 14.55 -1.51
C ASN A 136 19.45 13.72 -0.33
N GLN A 137 20.75 13.43 -0.32
CA GLN A 137 21.37 12.54 0.68
C GLN A 137 21.51 13.13 2.09
N THR A 138 21.25 14.43 2.29
CA THR A 138 21.29 15.07 3.62
C THR A 138 19.94 15.10 4.31
N ASP A 139 18.87 14.88 3.55
CA ASP A 139 17.50 14.95 4.06
C ASP A 139 17.07 13.63 4.68
N GLN A 140 16.10 13.72 5.59
CA GLN A 140 15.48 12.58 6.22
C GLN A 140 14.08 12.37 5.64
N PHE A 141 13.87 11.21 5.01
CA PHE A 141 12.61 10.88 4.38
C PHE A 141 11.83 9.86 5.20
N PHE A 142 10.57 10.18 5.44
CA PHE A 142 9.58 9.32 6.07
C PHE A 142 8.51 9.00 5.03
N VAL A 143 8.33 7.73 4.66
CA VAL A 143 7.23 7.33 3.78
C VAL A 143 6.34 6.32 4.50
N LEU A 144 5.07 6.69 4.65
CA LEU A 144 4.01 5.86 5.23
C LEU A 144 3.09 5.41 4.09
N THR A 145 2.67 4.16 4.11
CA THR A 145 1.67 3.67 3.14
C THR A 145 0.91 2.47 3.68
N HIS A 146 -0.34 2.30 3.23
CA HIS A 146 -1.10 1.07 3.41
C HIS A 146 -1.10 0.19 2.15
N ASN A 147 -0.47 0.64 1.06
CA ASN A 147 -0.41 -0.05 -0.21
C ASN A 147 0.83 -0.96 -0.26
N ASN A 148 0.61 -2.27 -0.14
CA ASN A 148 1.68 -3.27 -0.15
C ASN A 148 2.49 -3.28 -1.44
N HIS A 149 1.84 -3.03 -2.59
CA HIS A 149 2.51 -3.00 -3.88
C HIS A 149 3.47 -1.82 -3.96
N PHE A 150 2.99 -0.62 -3.59
CA PHE A 150 3.82 0.57 -3.49
C PHE A 150 4.98 0.36 -2.51
N TYR A 151 4.70 -0.16 -1.31
CA TYR A 151 5.71 -0.46 -0.30
C TYR A 151 6.85 -1.34 -0.83
N VAL A 152 6.52 -2.48 -1.45
CA VAL A 152 7.52 -3.43 -1.96
C VAL A 152 8.44 -2.77 -2.99
N GLN A 153 7.92 -1.83 -3.78
CA GLN A 153 8.68 -1.14 -4.82
C GLN A 153 9.54 0.02 -4.33
N ILE A 154 9.12 0.71 -3.26
CA ILE A 154 9.81 1.91 -2.77
C ILE A 154 10.76 1.63 -1.61
N ARG A 155 10.54 0.56 -0.83
CA ARG A 155 11.32 0.28 0.38
C ARG A 155 12.84 0.27 0.11
N PRO A 156 13.66 0.67 1.08
CA PRO A 156 15.10 0.67 0.89
C PRO A 156 15.66 -0.74 0.73
N GLN A 157 16.66 -0.89 -0.14
CA GLN A 157 17.37 -2.16 -0.31
C GLN A 157 18.30 -2.48 0.88
N SER A 158 18.75 -1.45 1.61
CA SER A 158 19.64 -1.59 2.77
C SER A 158 18.88 -1.34 4.07
N TYR A 159 18.80 -2.37 4.92
CA TYR A 159 18.03 -2.38 6.18
C TYR A 159 18.87 -1.90 7.38
N GLY A 160 20.18 -1.74 7.20
CA GLY A 160 21.09 -1.34 8.29
C GLY A 160 21.04 0.15 8.59
N LYS A 161 21.14 1.00 7.55
CA LYS A 161 21.15 2.46 7.67
C LYS A 161 19.75 3.08 7.66
N ASN A 162 18.77 2.31 7.19
CA ASN A 162 17.38 2.75 7.03
C ASN A 162 16.49 2.03 8.03
N GLY A 163 15.45 2.71 8.50
CA GLY A 163 14.44 2.10 9.35
C GLY A 163 13.33 1.52 8.51
N ILE A 164 12.94 0.28 8.74
CA ILE A 164 11.75 -0.33 8.14
C ILE A 164 10.86 -0.83 9.28
N PHE A 165 9.58 -0.46 9.24
CA PHE A 165 8.64 -0.74 10.32
C PHE A 165 7.28 -1.15 9.76
N HIS A 166 6.76 -2.28 10.23
CA HIS A 166 5.38 -2.68 10.01
C HIS A 166 4.54 -2.30 11.23
N LEU A 167 3.41 -1.66 10.98
CA LEU A 167 2.43 -1.30 12.00
C LEU A 167 1.24 -2.25 11.90
N ARG A 168 1.11 -3.14 12.89
CA ARG A 168 0.03 -4.14 12.96
C ARG A 168 -0.86 -3.89 14.16
N ARG A 169 -2.17 -3.89 13.95
CA ARG A 169 -3.16 -3.62 15.02
C ARG A 169 -3.88 -4.89 15.43
N ALA A 170 -3.77 -5.24 16.71
CA ALA A 170 -4.64 -6.21 17.39
C ALA A 170 -5.54 -5.44 18.37
N SER A 171 -5.35 -5.60 19.68
CA SER A 171 -5.95 -4.72 20.70
C SER A 171 -5.26 -3.36 20.76
N LYS A 172 -3.93 -3.35 20.60
CA LYS A 172 -3.07 -2.17 20.47
C LYS A 172 -2.27 -2.23 19.16
N THR A 173 -1.69 -1.10 18.76
CA THR A 173 -0.75 -1.04 17.64
C THR A 173 0.60 -1.59 18.07
N HIS A 174 1.10 -2.55 17.31
CA HIS A 174 2.43 -3.12 17.44
C HIS A 174 3.32 -2.54 16.35
N VAL A 175 4.50 -2.09 16.74
CA VAL A 175 5.53 -1.55 15.84
C VAL A 175 6.60 -2.61 15.69
N ILE A 176 6.65 -3.25 14.53
CA ILE A 176 7.58 -4.34 14.24
C ILE A 176 8.69 -3.77 13.37
N ARG A 177 9.90 -3.65 13.92
CA ARG A 177 11.07 -3.22 13.15
C ARG A 177 11.60 -4.39 12.33
N ILE A 178 11.72 -4.22 11.02
CA ILE A 178 12.30 -5.22 10.14
C ILE A 178 13.82 -4.98 10.04
N VAL A 179 14.58 -6.01 10.38
CA VAL A 179 16.05 -5.98 10.36
C VAL A 179 16.62 -6.87 9.26
N ASN A 180 15.96 -8.00 8.99
CA ASN A 180 16.33 -8.94 7.94
C ASN A 180 15.35 -8.82 6.75
N PRO A 181 15.83 -8.65 5.51
CA PRO A 181 14.98 -8.64 4.33
C PRO A 181 14.09 -9.89 4.17
N ASN A 182 14.51 -11.03 4.71
CA ASN A 182 13.72 -12.26 4.66
C ASN A 182 12.45 -12.21 5.50
N ASP A 183 12.43 -11.34 6.53
CA ASP A 183 11.29 -11.14 7.43
C ASP A 183 10.35 -10.03 6.91
N ASP A 184 10.69 -9.40 5.78
CA ASP A 184 9.88 -8.36 5.16
C ASP A 184 8.86 -8.92 4.16
N LEU A 185 7.89 -8.10 3.79
CA LEU A 185 6.84 -8.45 2.84
C LEU A 185 7.42 -8.71 1.45
N LYS A 186 7.20 -9.89 0.88
CA LYS A 186 7.60 -10.15 -0.51
C LYS A 186 6.44 -9.99 -1.47
N SER A 187 5.25 -10.48 -1.08
CA SER A 187 4.04 -10.37 -1.88
C SER A 187 2.80 -10.09 -1.02
N ILE A 188 1.73 -9.63 -1.67
CA ILE A 188 0.42 -9.44 -1.03
C ILE A 188 -0.10 -10.77 -0.44
N TYR A 189 0.17 -11.89 -1.11
CA TYR A 189 -0.27 -13.19 -0.63
C TYR A 189 0.50 -13.65 0.61
N GLU A 190 1.82 -13.43 0.64
CA GLU A 190 2.65 -13.68 1.82
C GLU A 190 2.22 -12.80 3.01
N ASP A 191 1.83 -11.54 2.77
CA ASP A 191 1.33 -10.67 3.83
C ASP A 191 0.06 -11.23 4.48
N LEU A 192 -0.85 -11.83 3.71
CA LEU A 192 -2.06 -12.44 4.27
C LEU A 192 -1.72 -13.57 5.25
N TRP A 193 -0.74 -14.42 4.92
CA TRP A 193 -0.29 -15.48 5.83
C TRP A 193 0.41 -14.92 7.07
N ALA A 194 1.28 -13.92 6.88
CA ALA A 194 1.91 -13.23 8.01
C ALA A 194 0.87 -12.52 8.90
N GLU A 195 -0.16 -11.91 8.32
CA GLU A 195 -1.29 -11.31 9.03
C GLU A 195 -2.05 -12.38 9.82
N LEU A 196 -2.30 -13.55 9.23
CA LEU A 196 -2.97 -14.65 9.91
C LEU A 196 -2.18 -15.13 11.14
N HIS A 197 -0.86 -15.33 11.02
CA HIS A 197 0.03 -15.67 12.15
C HIS A 197 -0.10 -14.64 13.28
N PHE A 198 0.03 -13.35 12.95
CA PHE A 198 -0.09 -12.27 13.93
C PHE A 198 -1.46 -12.26 14.63
N LEU A 199 -2.55 -12.43 13.87
CA LEU A 199 -3.91 -12.45 14.42
C LEU A 199 -4.16 -13.68 15.29
N TYR A 200 -3.56 -14.82 14.92
CA TYR A 200 -3.63 -16.07 15.65
C TYR A 200 -2.97 -15.96 17.03
N ASP A 201 -1.73 -15.47 17.07
CA ASP A 201 -0.97 -15.27 18.31
C ASP A 201 -1.69 -14.34 19.29
N HIS A 202 -2.44 -13.37 18.76
CA HIS A 202 -3.20 -12.40 19.55
C HIS A 202 -4.68 -12.80 19.78
N ARG A 203 -5.04 -14.05 19.48
CA ARG A 203 -6.38 -14.63 19.69
C ARG A 203 -7.52 -13.80 19.10
N ARG A 204 -7.30 -13.25 17.90
CA ARG A 204 -8.28 -12.39 17.20
C ARG A 204 -9.19 -13.24 16.29
N LEU A 205 -10.17 -13.93 16.88
CA LEU A 205 -11.02 -14.92 16.17
C LEU A 205 -11.67 -14.36 14.89
N VAL A 206 -12.47 -13.29 15.00
CA VAL A 206 -13.20 -12.68 13.86
C VAL A 206 -12.24 -12.16 12.79
N SER A 207 -11.13 -11.54 13.21
CA SER A 207 -10.13 -11.03 12.27
C SER A 207 -9.41 -12.16 11.54
N SER A 208 -9.08 -13.25 12.25
CA SER A 208 -8.45 -14.45 11.67
C SER A 208 -9.37 -15.11 10.67
N TRP A 209 -10.67 -15.23 10.98
CA TRP A 209 -11.69 -15.70 10.05
C TRP A 209 -11.69 -14.89 8.75
N ASN A 210 -11.72 -13.56 8.85
CA ASN A 210 -11.71 -12.70 7.67
C ASN A 210 -10.40 -12.82 6.87
N CYS A 211 -9.27 -13.00 7.55
CA CYS A 211 -7.97 -13.20 6.91
C CYS A 211 -7.92 -14.55 6.16
N MET A 212 -8.35 -15.64 6.78
CA MET A 212 -8.47 -16.97 6.16
C MET A 212 -9.33 -16.94 4.89
N ARG A 213 -10.46 -16.24 4.92
CA ARG A 213 -11.31 -16.07 3.72
C ARG A 213 -10.59 -15.35 2.59
N ARG A 214 -9.84 -14.28 2.89
CA ARG A 214 -9.02 -13.55 1.91
C ARG A 214 -7.89 -14.42 1.33
N ILE A 215 -7.28 -15.27 2.15
CA ILE A 215 -6.26 -16.25 1.70
C ILE A 215 -6.88 -17.24 0.72
N LEU A 216 -8.03 -17.82 1.05
CA LEU A 216 -8.73 -18.77 0.15
C LEU A 216 -9.16 -18.09 -1.13
N GLU A 217 -9.76 -16.91 -1.05
CA GLU A 217 -10.16 -16.14 -2.23
C GLU A 217 -8.96 -15.93 -3.17
N THR A 218 -7.83 -15.47 -2.63
CA THR A 218 -6.61 -15.23 -3.41
C THR A 218 -6.09 -16.54 -4.00
N TYR A 219 -5.99 -17.60 -3.18
CA TYR A 219 -5.58 -18.93 -3.64
C TYR A 219 -6.47 -19.45 -4.77
N GLY A 220 -7.79 -19.32 -4.64
CA GLY A 220 -8.76 -19.81 -5.59
C GLY A 220 -8.72 -19.08 -6.92
N ARG A 221 -8.56 -17.74 -6.89
CA ARG A 221 -8.37 -16.93 -8.11
C ARG A 221 -7.18 -17.42 -8.94
N PHE A 222 -6.05 -17.72 -8.31
CA PHE A 222 -4.84 -18.19 -9.01
C PHE A 222 -4.91 -19.64 -9.49
N ASN A 223 -5.49 -20.54 -8.69
CA ASN A 223 -5.44 -21.97 -8.99
C ASN A 223 -6.61 -22.49 -9.82
N PHE A 224 -7.77 -21.82 -9.77
CA PHE A 224 -8.99 -22.34 -10.40
C PHE A 224 -9.51 -21.48 -11.56
N ALA A 225 -9.06 -20.24 -11.77
CA ALA A 225 -9.32 -19.43 -12.97
C ALA A 225 -10.75 -19.57 -13.57
N ASN A 226 -11.79 -19.47 -12.73
CA ASN A 226 -13.23 -19.65 -13.04
C ASN A 226 -13.78 -21.08 -13.18
N LYS A 227 -12.99 -22.12 -12.92
CA LYS A 227 -13.48 -23.51 -12.71
C LYS A 227 -14.09 -23.65 -11.31
N TYR A 228 -15.11 -24.48 -11.19
CA TYR A 228 -15.76 -24.71 -9.91
C TYR A 228 -14.85 -25.52 -8.99
N ALA A 229 -14.36 -24.93 -7.89
CA ALA A 229 -13.72 -25.66 -6.80
C ALA A 229 -14.61 -26.82 -6.27
N ARG A 230 -15.93 -26.77 -6.52
CA ARG A 230 -16.88 -27.84 -6.22
C ARG A 230 -16.55 -29.17 -6.90
N ASP A 231 -15.93 -29.14 -8.08
CA ASP A 231 -15.55 -30.37 -8.79
C ASP A 231 -14.30 -31.03 -8.18
N THR A 232 -13.65 -30.37 -7.21
CA THR A 232 -12.44 -30.86 -6.52
C THR A 232 -12.76 -31.36 -5.09
N ILE A 233 -14.03 -31.38 -4.68
CA ILE A 233 -14.44 -31.80 -3.34
C ILE A 233 -14.07 -33.27 -3.11
N ARG A 234 -13.22 -33.52 -2.12
CA ARG A 234 -12.98 -34.85 -1.53
C ARG A 234 -13.79 -35.02 -0.26
N GLU A 235 -13.96 -36.28 0.16
CA GLU A 235 -14.69 -36.66 1.37
C GLU A 235 -14.17 -35.88 2.60
N LEU A 236 -15.12 -35.33 3.36
CA LEU A 236 -14.89 -34.62 4.62
C LEU A 236 -14.45 -35.59 5.72
N SER A 237 -13.50 -35.17 6.57
CA SER A 237 -13.26 -35.83 7.85
C SER A 237 -14.45 -35.63 8.80
N THR A 238 -14.77 -36.65 9.59
CA THR A 238 -15.84 -36.65 10.60
C THR A 238 -15.56 -35.73 11.80
N SER A 239 -14.31 -35.27 11.97
CA SER A 239 -13.88 -34.37 13.05
C SER A 239 -13.97 -32.88 12.69
N THR A 240 -14.29 -32.55 11.45
CA THR A 240 -14.30 -31.16 10.96
C THR A 240 -15.58 -30.46 11.37
N ASP A 241 -15.47 -29.22 11.84
CA ASP A 241 -16.66 -28.38 11.97
C ASP A 241 -17.21 -28.06 10.58
N GLN A 242 -18.24 -28.83 10.19
CA GLN A 242 -18.78 -28.79 8.84
C GLN A 242 -19.28 -27.39 8.46
N VAL A 243 -19.78 -26.62 9.42
CA VAL A 243 -20.29 -25.26 9.16
C VAL A 243 -19.14 -24.31 8.82
N LEU A 244 -18.04 -24.34 9.57
CA LEU A 244 -16.84 -23.54 9.28
C LEU A 244 -16.24 -23.93 7.94
N TYR A 245 -16.04 -25.22 7.72
CA TYR A 245 -15.48 -25.76 6.48
C TYR A 245 -16.28 -25.32 5.24
N LEU A 246 -17.60 -25.53 5.25
CA LEU A 246 -18.46 -25.15 4.14
C LEU A 246 -18.45 -23.63 3.90
N SER A 247 -18.36 -22.84 4.97
CA SER A 247 -18.31 -21.38 4.87
C SER A 247 -16.98 -20.87 4.32
N LEU A 248 -15.86 -21.50 4.70
CA LEU A 248 -14.54 -21.22 4.13
C LEU A 248 -14.47 -21.63 2.66
N LEU A 249 -14.97 -22.81 2.30
CA LEU A 249 -15.03 -23.25 0.89
C LEU A 249 -15.79 -22.27 0.01
N LYS A 250 -16.91 -21.70 0.49
CA LYS A 250 -17.65 -20.68 -0.26
C LYS A 250 -16.78 -19.46 -0.59
N SER A 251 -15.78 -19.15 0.24
CA SER A 251 -14.87 -18.02 0.03
C SER A 251 -13.92 -18.20 -1.16
N LEU A 252 -13.79 -19.42 -1.70
CA LEU A 252 -13.09 -19.67 -2.97
C LEU A 252 -13.83 -19.10 -4.19
N HIS A 253 -15.10 -18.72 -4.05
CA HIS A 253 -15.97 -18.34 -5.16
C HIS A 253 -16.42 -16.88 -5.05
N VAL A 254 -15.86 -16.01 -5.90
CA VAL A 254 -16.18 -14.57 -5.91
C VAL A 254 -17.44 -14.23 -6.75
N ASN A 255 -17.88 -15.14 -7.63
CA ASN A 255 -18.88 -14.85 -8.67
C ASN A 255 -20.23 -15.60 -8.57
N SER A 256 -20.71 -15.98 -7.38
CA SER A 256 -22.10 -16.44 -7.26
C SER A 256 -22.93 -15.44 -6.48
N HIS A 257 -23.94 -14.85 -7.14
CA HIS A 257 -25.09 -14.13 -6.59
C HIS A 257 -25.93 -14.99 -5.61
N MET A 258 -25.28 -15.54 -4.59
CA MET A 258 -25.91 -16.09 -3.39
C MET A 258 -25.52 -15.13 -2.29
N GLY A 259 -26.51 -14.50 -1.67
CA GLY A 259 -26.33 -13.46 -0.67
C GLY A 259 -25.18 -13.78 0.28
N THR A 260 -24.32 -12.79 0.48
CA THR A 260 -23.33 -12.77 1.54
C THR A 260 -24.04 -12.82 2.89
N ASP A 261 -24.45 -14.02 3.33
CA ASP A 261 -24.67 -14.25 4.75
C ASP A 261 -23.29 -14.36 5.39
N THR A 262 -22.73 -13.17 5.62
CA THR A 262 -21.50 -12.89 6.35
C THR A 262 -21.68 -13.03 7.86
N ASP A 263 -22.84 -13.55 8.29
CA ASP A 263 -23.24 -13.69 9.69
C ASP A 263 -23.05 -15.13 10.15
N LEU A 264 -21.87 -15.69 9.85
CA LEU A 264 -21.47 -16.91 10.55
C LEU A 264 -21.24 -16.55 12.01
N ASP A 265 -22.11 -17.06 12.89
CA ASP A 265 -21.91 -16.91 14.32
C ASP A 265 -20.68 -17.70 14.77
N LEU A 266 -19.68 -16.96 15.22
CA LEU A 266 -18.45 -17.50 15.79
C LEU A 266 -18.52 -17.63 17.31
N SER A 267 -19.67 -17.36 17.92
CA SER A 267 -19.87 -17.49 19.36
C SER A 267 -19.61 -18.93 19.82
N GLY A 268 -18.90 -19.08 20.95
CA GLY A 268 -18.56 -20.38 21.52
C GLY A 268 -17.49 -21.18 20.78
N ARG A 269 -16.92 -20.66 19.68
CA ARG A 269 -15.82 -21.29 18.95
C ARG A 269 -14.48 -20.74 19.40
N ASP A 270 -13.44 -21.57 19.34
CA ASP A 270 -12.05 -21.15 19.54
C ASP A 270 -11.29 -21.01 18.22
N ILE A 271 -10.09 -20.45 18.33
CA ILE A 271 -9.27 -20.13 17.16
C ILE A 271 -8.58 -21.37 16.58
N GLU A 272 -8.36 -22.39 17.43
CA GLU A 272 -7.82 -23.69 17.07
C GLU A 272 -8.79 -24.46 16.16
N THR A 273 -10.08 -24.51 16.50
CA THR A 273 -11.14 -25.12 15.68
C THR A 273 -11.27 -24.42 14.33
N LEU A 274 -11.13 -23.08 14.34
CA LEU A 274 -11.13 -22.27 13.12
C LEU A 274 -9.97 -22.65 12.19
N LEU A 275 -8.78 -22.79 12.76
CA LEU A 275 -7.56 -23.10 12.06
C LEU A 275 -7.53 -24.55 11.53
N HIS A 276 -8.04 -25.52 12.29
CA HIS A 276 -8.25 -26.88 11.80
C HIS A 276 -9.23 -26.93 10.61
N SER A 277 -10.35 -26.22 10.70
CA SER A 277 -11.32 -26.16 9.59
C SER A 277 -10.70 -25.53 8.34
N PHE A 278 -9.81 -24.55 8.52
CA PHE A 278 -9.06 -23.93 7.44
C PHE A 278 -8.02 -24.86 6.82
N TYR A 279 -7.30 -25.64 7.64
CA TYR A 279 -6.42 -26.70 7.17
C TYR A 279 -7.17 -27.77 6.36
N ASP A 280 -8.31 -28.24 6.86
CA ASP A 280 -9.14 -29.24 6.19
C ASP A 280 -9.60 -28.79 4.80
N VAL A 281 -9.86 -27.49 4.61
CA VAL A 281 -10.11 -26.93 3.28
C VAL A 281 -8.92 -27.17 2.36
N PHE A 282 -7.69 -26.83 2.76
CA PHE A 282 -6.50 -27.09 1.95
C PHE A 282 -6.26 -28.58 1.70
N VAL A 283 -6.52 -29.46 2.68
CA VAL A 283 -6.44 -30.92 2.50
C VAL A 283 -7.42 -31.39 1.41
N SER A 284 -8.68 -30.92 1.48
CA SER A 284 -9.71 -31.31 0.50
C SER A 284 -9.39 -30.84 -0.92
N LEU A 285 -8.66 -29.72 -1.06
CA LEU A 285 -8.16 -29.19 -2.33
C LEU A 285 -6.88 -29.90 -2.82
N GLY A 286 -6.32 -30.84 -2.06
CA GLY A 286 -5.03 -31.48 -2.36
C GLY A 286 -3.83 -30.55 -2.19
N ALA A 287 -3.98 -29.47 -1.42
CA ALA A 287 -3.05 -28.37 -1.26
C ALA A 287 -2.37 -28.33 0.12
N THR A 288 -2.27 -29.48 0.81
CA THR A 288 -1.64 -29.60 2.13
C THR A 288 -0.23 -29.04 2.16
N LYS A 289 0.60 -29.36 1.16
CA LYS A 289 1.98 -28.85 1.06
C LYS A 289 2.03 -27.33 1.00
N HIS A 290 1.06 -26.71 0.33
CA HIS A 290 0.95 -25.25 0.27
C HIS A 290 0.66 -24.68 1.65
N PHE A 291 -0.33 -25.22 2.36
CA PHE A 291 -0.62 -24.81 3.73
C PHE A 291 0.61 -24.92 4.64
N VAL A 292 1.29 -26.08 4.65
CA VAL A 292 2.47 -26.32 5.48
C VAL A 292 3.61 -25.34 5.17
N THR A 293 3.77 -24.95 3.89
CA THR A 293 4.82 -24.00 3.49
C THR A 293 4.63 -22.63 4.12
N TYR A 294 3.38 -22.16 4.30
CA TYR A 294 3.09 -20.82 4.84
C TYR A 294 2.74 -20.81 6.32
N TRP A 295 2.07 -21.85 6.81
CA TRP A 295 1.67 -21.97 8.21
C TRP A 295 2.73 -22.66 9.07
N GLY A 296 3.34 -23.74 8.58
CA GLY A 296 4.21 -24.63 9.34
C GLY A 296 3.60 -26.02 9.58
N GLU A 297 4.40 -26.92 10.16
CA GLU A 297 4.04 -28.32 10.40
C GLU A 297 3.23 -28.56 11.69
N ASP A 298 3.06 -27.54 12.54
CA ASP A 298 2.45 -27.69 13.88
C ASP A 298 0.98 -28.15 13.89
N LEU A 299 0.35 -28.25 12.71
CA LEU A 299 -1.02 -28.74 12.50
C LEU A 299 -1.11 -29.94 11.55
N ALA A 300 0.00 -30.29 10.90
CA ALA A 300 0.01 -31.19 9.75
C ALA A 300 -0.17 -32.66 10.14
#